data_AF-A0A6A6IYB4-F1
#
_entry.id   AF-A0A6A6IYB4-F1
#
_cell.length_a   1.000
_cell.length_b   1.000
_cell.length_c   1.000
_cell.angle_alpha   90.00
_cell.angle_beta   90.00
_cell.angle_gamma   90.00
#
_symmetry.space_group_name_H-M   'P 1'
#
loop_
_entity.id
_entity.type
_entity.pdbx_description
1 polymer ?
#
loop_
_entity_poly.entity_id
_entity_poly.type
_entity_poly.pdbx_seq_one_letter_code
_entity_poly.pdbx_strand_id
1 'polypeptide(L)'
;MASNESPRTPEQSKTQPEYDTGHRSAYFWRRDHMKDGEKVSDVAEELGIPDRTGRRWMRERKLMGTPTAKRRVRKNKAASKGSKLGRPWLIPQEVLDEMVGGVYALRSSNLAIL
;
A
#
# COMPACT_ATOMS: atom_id res chain seq x y z
N MET A 1 -2.81 0.84 48.41
CA MET A 1 -4.10 1.05 47.71
C MET A 1 -3.79 1.31 46.25
N ALA A 2 -4.11 0.36 45.37
CA ALA A 2 -3.91 0.52 43.93
C ALA A 2 -5.09 1.31 43.36
N SER A 3 -4.82 2.48 42.80
CA SER A 3 -5.83 3.31 42.13
C SER A 3 -6.35 2.57 40.89
N ASN A 4 -7.66 2.28 40.90
CA ASN A 4 -8.42 1.82 39.73
C ASN A 4 -8.59 2.99 38.75
N GLU A 5 -7.49 3.43 38.13
CA GLU A 5 -7.56 4.38 37.02
C GLU A 5 -7.97 3.60 35.76
N SER A 6 -9.22 3.77 35.34
CA SER A 6 -9.73 3.21 34.08
C SER A 6 -8.80 3.59 32.93
N PRO A 7 -8.48 2.70 31.97
CA PRO A 7 -7.58 3.01 30.87
C PRO A 7 -8.16 4.17 30.05
N ARG A 8 -7.62 5.38 30.26
CA ARG A 8 -7.97 6.57 29.49
C ARG A 8 -7.17 6.57 28.19
N THR A 9 -7.86 6.70 27.07
CA THR A 9 -7.22 7.05 25.79
C THR A 9 -6.47 8.37 26.00
N PRO A 10 -5.14 8.43 25.77
CA PRO A 10 -4.40 9.67 25.91
C PRO A 10 -4.97 10.73 24.98
N GLU A 11 -4.95 12.00 25.41
CA GLU A 11 -5.43 13.11 24.58
C GLU A 11 -4.74 13.09 23.23
N GLN A 12 -5.55 13.01 22.18
CA GLN A 12 -5.05 12.97 20.81
C GLN A 12 -4.39 14.31 20.49
N SER A 13 -3.11 14.28 20.10
CA SER A 13 -2.36 15.49 19.77
C SER A 13 -3.11 16.33 18.74
N LYS A 14 -3.11 17.66 18.92
CA LYS A 14 -3.73 18.63 18.01
C LYS A 14 -3.46 18.28 16.55
N THR A 15 -4.53 18.30 15.76
CA THR A 15 -4.56 18.08 14.32
C THR A 15 -3.33 18.69 13.67
N GLN A 16 -2.49 17.85 13.06
CA GLN A 16 -1.38 18.33 12.25
C GLN A 16 -1.95 19.33 11.24
N PRO A 17 -1.29 20.49 11.00
CA PRO A 17 -1.75 21.39 9.95
C PRO A 17 -1.85 20.58 8.66
N GLU A 18 -3.04 20.61 8.06
CA GLU A 18 -3.30 19.91 6.82
C GLU A 18 -2.59 20.69 5.71
N TYR A 19 -1.34 20.34 5.45
CA TYR A 19 -0.57 20.91 4.36
C TYR A 19 -1.33 20.68 3.06
N ASP A 20 -1.72 21.76 2.40
CA ASP A 20 -2.55 21.68 1.21
C ASP A 20 -1.79 21.09 0.00
N THR A 21 -2.54 20.85 -1.07
CA THR A 21 -1.98 20.34 -2.33
C THR A 21 -0.95 21.31 -2.94
N GLY A 22 -1.05 22.62 -2.65
CA GLY A 22 -0.17 23.67 -3.16
C GLY A 22 1.23 23.63 -2.54
N HIS A 23 1.34 23.49 -1.22
CA HIS A 23 2.61 23.30 -0.52
C HIS A 23 3.34 22.06 -1.03
N ARG A 24 2.59 20.99 -1.32
CA ARG A 24 3.16 19.75 -1.83
C ARG A 24 3.69 19.88 -3.26
N SER A 25 2.98 20.56 -4.15
CA SER A 25 3.44 20.79 -5.51
C SER A 25 4.65 21.74 -5.54
N ALA A 26 4.61 22.82 -4.76
CA ALA A 26 5.73 23.76 -4.60
C ALA A 26 6.99 23.05 -4.08
N TYR A 27 6.84 22.22 -3.05
CA TYR A 27 7.95 21.43 -2.50
C TYR A 27 8.57 20.49 -3.54
N PHE A 28 7.75 19.80 -4.34
CA PHE A 28 8.26 18.92 -5.39
C PHE A 28 8.97 19.69 -6.50
N TRP A 29 8.43 20.83 -6.93
CA TRP A 29 9.07 21.68 -7.91
C TRP A 29 10.43 22.17 -7.40
N ARG A 30 10.48 22.70 -6.17
CA ARG A 30 11.72 23.23 -5.60
C ARG A 30 12.77 22.13 -5.41
N ARG A 31 12.34 20.95 -4.95
CA ARG A 31 13.19 19.76 -4.82
C ARG A 31 13.79 19.32 -6.15
N ASP A 32 13.06 19.44 -7.26
CA ASP A 32 13.54 19.02 -8.58
C ASP A 32 14.48 20.06 -9.22
N HIS A 33 14.46 21.30 -8.75
CA HIS A 33 15.28 22.42 -9.25
C HIS A 33 16.32 22.87 -8.20
N MET A 34 16.71 22.00 -7.28
CA MET A 34 17.73 22.32 -6.27
C MET A 34 19.06 22.68 -6.95
N LYS A 35 19.76 23.66 -6.37
CA LYS A 35 21.12 24.00 -6.76
C LYS A 35 22.09 22.99 -6.18
N ASP A 36 23.24 22.80 -6.83
CA ASP A 36 24.29 21.92 -6.32
C ASP A 36 24.74 22.38 -4.93
N GLY A 37 24.70 21.47 -3.96
CA GLY A 37 25.07 21.73 -2.56
C GLY A 37 23.93 22.18 -1.63
N GLU A 38 22.73 22.50 -2.14
CA GLU A 38 21.57 22.77 -1.28
C GLU A 38 21.15 21.52 -0.50
N LYS A 39 20.75 21.69 0.76
CA LYS A 39 20.21 20.58 1.54
C LYS A 39 18.69 20.50 1.35
N VAL A 40 18.18 19.28 1.44
CA VAL A 40 16.74 19.01 1.33
C VAL A 40 15.96 19.64 2.50
N SER A 41 16.60 19.81 3.66
CA SER A 41 16.03 20.52 4.82
C SER A 41 15.70 21.96 4.48
N ASP A 42 16.56 22.61 3.71
CA ASP A 42 16.48 24.05 3.43
C ASP A 42 15.27 24.33 2.53
N VAL A 43 14.96 23.41 1.61
CA VAL A 43 13.75 23.46 0.76
C VAL A 43 12.46 23.35 1.58
N ALA A 44 12.46 22.53 2.64
CA ALA A 44 11.30 22.39 3.52
C ALA A 44 11.09 23.67 4.35
N GLU A 45 12.18 24.21 4.89
CA GLU A 45 12.21 25.43 5.69
C GLU A 45 11.76 26.65 4.88
N GLU A 46 12.26 26.82 3.65
CA GLU A 46 11.88 27.91 2.72
C GLU A 46 10.36 27.96 2.49
N LEU A 47 9.71 26.80 2.43
CA LEU A 47 8.27 26.68 2.18
C LEU A 47 7.43 26.65 3.47
N GLY A 48 8.05 26.82 4.65
CA GLY A 48 7.35 26.77 5.94
C GLY A 48 6.82 25.39 6.31
N ILE A 49 7.43 24.32 5.78
CA ILE A 49 7.00 22.94 5.97
C ILE A 49 8.01 22.22 6.88
N PRO A 50 7.56 21.44 7.87
CA PRO A 50 8.46 20.61 8.64
C PRO A 50 9.21 19.62 7.76
N ASP A 51 10.51 19.49 7.99
CA ASP A 51 11.38 18.53 7.27
C ASP A 51 10.82 17.10 7.31
N ARG A 52 10.20 16.68 8.43
CA ARG A 52 9.52 15.39 8.54
C ARG A 52 8.43 15.19 7.47
N THR A 53 7.66 16.24 7.17
CA THR A 53 6.60 16.23 6.15
C THR A 53 7.21 16.14 4.76
N GLY A 54 8.24 16.95 4.46
CA GLY A 54 8.97 16.87 3.18
C GLY A 54 9.56 15.48 2.92
N ARG A 55 10.23 14.88 3.91
CA ARG A 55 10.76 13.50 3.83
C ARG A 55 9.66 12.46 3.66
N ARG A 56 8.51 12.62 4.33
CA ARG A 56 7.36 11.75 4.14
C ARG A 56 6.85 11.82 2.71
N TRP A 57 6.66 13.02 2.16
CA TRP A 57 6.22 13.19 0.78
C TRP A 57 7.19 12.61 -0.25
N MET A 58 8.50 12.69 0.00
CA MET A 58 9.50 12.03 -0.85
C MET A 58 9.41 10.50 -0.81
N ARG A 59 9.15 9.91 0.36
CA ARG A 59 8.89 8.46 0.46
C ARG A 59 7.63 8.08 -0.31
N GLU A 60 6.56 8.86 -0.17
CA GLU A 60 5.33 8.64 -0.93
C GLU A 60 5.56 8.78 -2.43
N ARG A 61 6.31 9.81 -2.88
CA ARG A 61 6.67 10.03 -4.29
C ARG A 61 7.50 8.88 -4.86
N LYS A 62 8.45 8.35 -4.10
CA LYS A 62 9.22 7.14 -4.49
C LYS A 62 8.35 5.91 -4.64
N LEU A 63 7.28 5.79 -3.84
CA LEU A 63 6.33 4.69 -3.96
C LEU A 63 5.42 4.87 -5.18
N MET A 64 5.09 6.10 -5.58
CA MET A 64 4.30 6.34 -6.79
C MET A 64 4.98 5.74 -8.03
N GLY A 65 4.21 5.02 -8.85
CA GLY A 65 4.73 4.34 -10.05
C GLY A 65 5.36 2.96 -9.80
N THR A 66 5.70 2.60 -8.56
CA THR A 66 6.21 1.26 -8.23
C THR A 66 5.14 0.18 -8.43
N PRO A 67 5.52 -1.09 -8.68
CA PRO A 67 4.58 -2.21 -8.75
C PRO A 67 3.67 -2.31 -7.51
N THR A 68 4.21 -2.01 -6.32
CA THR A 68 3.48 -2.02 -5.05
C THR A 68 2.39 -0.96 -5.01
N ALA A 69 2.69 0.29 -5.38
CA ALA A 69 1.68 1.35 -5.42
C ALA A 69 0.64 1.08 -6.51
N LYS A 70 1.06 0.62 -7.70
CA LYS A 70 0.15 0.18 -8.77
C LYS A 70 -0.80 -0.92 -8.29
N ARG A 71 -0.30 -1.92 -7.57
CA ARG A 71 -1.10 -2.99 -6.96
C ARG A 71 -2.12 -2.44 -5.96
N ARG A 72 -1.73 -1.49 -5.10
CA ARG A 72 -2.62 -0.85 -4.13
C ARG A 72 -3.75 -0.08 -4.82
N VAL A 73 -3.43 0.71 -5.84
CA VAL A 73 -4.43 1.44 -6.65
C VAL A 73 -5.40 0.48 -7.32
N ARG A 74 -4.90 -0.61 -7.91
CA ARG A 74 -5.75 -1.66 -8.50
C ARG A 74 -6.72 -2.25 -7.47
N LYS A 75 -6.23 -2.58 -6.27
CA LYS A 75 -7.04 -3.14 -5.18
C LYS A 75 -8.16 -2.16 -4.76
N ASN A 76 -7.82 -0.89 -4.57
CA ASN A 76 -8.78 0.15 -4.21
C ASN A 76 -9.85 0.34 -5.30
N LYS A 77 -9.44 0.33 -6.59
CA LYS A 77 -10.36 0.45 -7.73
C LYS A 77 -11.30 -0.76 -7.88
N ALA A 78 -10.83 -1.97 -7.55
CA ALA A 78 -11.69 -3.14 -7.55
C ALA A 78 -12.74 -3.00 -6.43
N ALA A 79 -12.32 -2.64 -5.22
CA ALA A 79 -13.21 -2.44 -4.08
C ALA A 79 -14.28 -1.35 -4.35
N SER A 80 -13.90 -0.21 -4.93
CA SER A 80 -14.85 0.85 -5.28
C SER A 80 -15.88 0.41 -6.32
N LYS A 81 -15.55 -0.59 -7.15
CA LYS A 81 -16.45 -1.19 -8.13
C LYS A 81 -17.24 -2.38 -7.57
N GLY A 82 -17.16 -2.66 -6.27
CA GLY A 82 -17.78 -3.84 -5.66
C GLY A 82 -17.18 -5.16 -6.13
N SER A 83 -15.98 -5.14 -6.69
CA SER A 83 -15.29 -6.32 -7.24
C SER A 83 -14.07 -6.68 -6.40
N LYS A 84 -13.73 -7.96 -6.33
CA LYS A 84 -12.49 -8.42 -5.67
C LYS A 84 -11.39 -8.61 -6.71
N LEU A 85 -10.18 -8.13 -6.39
CA LEU A 85 -8.99 -8.49 -7.17
C LEU A 85 -8.63 -9.95 -6.85
N GLY A 86 -8.94 -10.85 -7.77
CA GLY A 86 -8.78 -12.29 -7.62
C GLY A 86 -9.37 -13.04 -8.81
N ARG A 87 -9.39 -14.38 -8.75
CA ARG A 87 -10.11 -15.17 -9.76
C ARG A 87 -11.60 -14.84 -9.68
N PRO A 88 -12.26 -14.49 -10.79
CA PRO A 88 -13.68 -14.12 -10.78
C PRO A 88 -14.60 -15.28 -10.38
N TRP A 89 -14.09 -16.50 -10.50
CA TRP A 89 -14.81 -17.75 -10.29
C TRP A 89 -14.14 -18.53 -9.15
N LEU A 90 -14.95 -18.91 -8.17
CA LEU A 90 -14.65 -20.07 -7.34
C LEU A 90 -14.95 -21.31 -8.20
N ILE A 91 -13.96 -22.17 -8.38
CA ILE A 91 -14.20 -23.50 -8.93
C ILE A 91 -14.68 -24.35 -7.75
N PRO A 92 -15.87 -24.97 -7.82
CA PRO A 92 -16.32 -25.91 -6.79
C PRO A 92 -15.27 -26.99 -6.55
N GLN A 93 -15.08 -27.39 -5.30
CA GLN A 93 -14.05 -28.37 -4.94
C GLN A 93 -14.24 -29.68 -5.72
N GLU A 94 -15.49 -30.08 -5.98
CA GLU A 94 -15.85 -31.24 -6.79
C GLU A 94 -15.26 -31.19 -8.22
N VAL A 95 -15.25 -30.04 -8.87
CA VAL A 95 -14.68 -29.86 -10.23
C VAL A 95 -13.14 -29.93 -10.17
N LEU A 96 -12.54 -29.44 -9.09
CA LEU A 96 -11.10 -29.58 -8.88
C LEU A 96 -10.72 -31.04 -8.63
N ASP A 97 -11.50 -31.73 -7.82
CA ASP A 97 -11.32 -33.14 -7.50
C ASP A 97 -11.54 -34.04 -8.73
N GLU A 98 -12.47 -33.68 -9.62
CA GLU A 98 -12.66 -34.35 -10.92
C GLU A 98 -11.45 -34.13 -11.85
N MET A 99 -11.00 -32.88 -12.01
CA MET A 99 -9.85 -32.53 -12.85
C MET A 99 -8.56 -33.19 -12.37
N VAL A 100 -8.37 -33.31 -11.05
CA VAL A 100 -7.19 -33.92 -10.44
C VAL A 100 -7.34 -35.45 -10.35
N GLY A 101 -8.54 -35.96 -10.09
CA GLY A 101 -8.88 -37.37 -10.01
C GLY A 101 -8.70 -38.09 -11.36
N GLY A 102 -8.97 -37.42 -12.48
CA GLY A 102 -8.66 -37.93 -13.81
C GLY A 102 -7.16 -38.20 -14.04
N VAL A 103 -6.28 -37.43 -13.38
CA VAL A 103 -4.82 -37.62 -13.43
C VAL A 103 -4.38 -38.83 -12.61
N TYR A 104 -5.06 -39.11 -11.48
CA TYR A 104 -4.79 -40.29 -10.67
C TYR A 104 -5.34 -41.58 -11.30
N ALA A 105 -6.47 -41.52 -11.99
CA ALA A 105 -7.04 -42.67 -12.72
C ALA A 105 -6.16 -43.14 -13.90
N LEU A 106 -5.45 -42.22 -14.56
CA LEU A 106 -4.49 -42.54 -15.63
C LEU A 106 -3.13 -43.04 -15.11
N ARG A 107 -2.80 -42.78 -13.83
CA ARG A 107 -1.56 -43.28 -13.20
C ARG A 107 -1.75 -44.65 -12.55
N SER A 108 -2.92 -44.95 -12.00
CA SER A 108 -3.24 -46.25 -11.40
C SER A 108 -3.48 -47.35 -12.43
N SER A 109 -3.95 -47.00 -13.64
CA SER A 109 -4.15 -47.94 -14.74
C SER A 109 -2.83 -48.39 -15.41
N ASN A 110 -1.76 -47.59 -15.34
CA ASN A 110 -0.43 -47.95 -15.85
C ASN A 110 0.43 -48.79 -14.88
N LEU A 111 -0.02 -49.00 -13.64
CA LEU A 111 0.66 -49.85 -12.64
C LEU A 111 0.06 -51.25 -12.52
N ALA A 112 -1.02 -51.55 -13.24
CA ALA A 112 -1.71 -52.84 -13.24
C ALA A 112 -1.32 -53.75 -14.43
N ILE A 113 -0.34 -53.35 -15.25
CA ILE A 113 0.19 -54.13 -16.38
C ILE A 113 1.69 -54.38 -16.14
N LEU A 114 2.02 -55.16 -15.11
CA LEU A 114 3.28 -55.90 -14.92
C LEU A 114 2.97 -57.12 -14.04
#